data_AF-A0A1M3N305-F1
#
_entry.id   AF-A0A1M3N305-F1
#
_cell.length_a   1.000
_cell.length_b   1.000
_cell.length_c   1.000
_cell.angle_alpha   90.00
_cell.angle_beta   90.00
_cell.angle_gamma   90.00
#
_symmetry.space_group_name_H-M   'P 1'
#
loop_
_entity.id
_entity.type
_entity.pdbx_description
1 polymer ?
#
loop_
_entity_poly.entity_id
_entity_poly.type
_entity_poly.pdbx_seq_one_letter_code
_entity_poly.pdbx_strand_id
1 'polypeptide(L)'
;MDRRPFRKRADAPDDVIGIAIDLGGSSSEGRIRCPRCRWQPRKSDRWECVCSHLWHAFDTCGRCPECKNQWRETQCLRCAEWSAHGAWYA
;
A
#
# COMPACT_ATOMS: atom_id res chain seq x y z
N MET A 1 -18.79 -14.85 2.96
CA MET A 1 -17.40 -15.15 2.54
C MET A 1 -16.45 -14.36 3.43
N ASP A 2 -16.16 -14.89 4.61
CA ASP A 2 -15.24 -14.31 5.59
C ASP A 2 -13.78 -14.43 5.10
N ARG A 3 -13.35 -13.47 4.29
CA ARG A 3 -11.96 -13.34 3.82
C ARG A 3 -11.08 -12.79 4.96
N ARG A 4 -10.72 -13.68 5.90
CA ARG A 4 -9.81 -13.43 7.05
C ARG A 4 -8.34 -13.23 6.59
N PRO A 5 -7.42 -12.69 7.43
CA PRO A 5 -7.16 -11.26 7.51
C PRO A 5 -5.69 -10.89 7.30
N PHE A 6 -5.42 -9.72 6.75
CA PHE A 6 -4.08 -9.15 6.69
C PHE A 6 -3.67 -8.63 8.09
N ARG A 7 -2.96 -9.46 8.88
CA ARG A 7 -2.51 -9.11 10.24
C ARG A 7 -1.32 -8.16 10.19
N LYS A 8 -1.46 -6.98 10.80
CA LYS A 8 -0.32 -6.16 11.23
C LYS A 8 0.36 -6.82 12.44
N ARG A 9 1.69 -7.03 12.40
CA ARG A 9 2.51 -6.91 13.62
C ARG A 9 2.79 -5.42 13.78
N ALA A 10 2.43 -4.88 14.93
CA ALA A 10 2.73 -3.52 15.32
C ALA A 10 4.16 -3.47 15.85
N ASP A 11 4.96 -2.46 15.46
CA ASP A 11 6.05 -1.94 16.30
C ASP A 11 6.34 -0.46 15.99
N ALA A 12 6.42 0.30 17.10
CA ALA A 12 6.89 1.64 17.48
C ALA A 12 7.02 2.85 16.49
N PRO A 13 6.74 4.09 16.98
CA PRO A 13 7.16 5.34 16.35
C PRO A 13 8.60 5.71 16.73
N ASP A 14 9.46 5.95 15.73
CA ASP A 14 10.74 6.63 15.94
C ASP A 14 10.59 8.12 15.57
N ASP A 15 10.86 8.93 16.58
CA ASP A 15 10.94 10.38 16.62
C ASP A 15 12.27 10.87 16.02
N VAL A 16 12.30 12.13 15.52
CA VAL A 16 13.50 12.95 15.27
C VAL A 16 14.32 12.62 13.98
N ILE A 17 14.80 13.52 13.10
CA ILE A 17 15.09 14.97 13.05
C ILE A 17 14.97 15.46 11.58
N GLY A 18 14.63 16.73 11.39
CA GLY A 18 14.57 17.40 10.08
C GLY A 18 15.91 17.89 9.53
N ILE A 19 16.01 17.88 8.21
CA ILE A 19 16.76 18.88 7.43
C ILE A 19 16.10 18.99 6.05
N ALA A 20 15.64 20.20 5.72
CA ALA A 20 15.08 20.54 4.43
C ALA A 20 16.22 20.83 3.44
N ILE A 21 16.23 20.14 2.30
CA ILE A 21 16.93 20.57 1.09
C ILE A 21 15.93 20.56 -0.07
N ASP A 22 15.86 21.70 -0.74
CA ASP A 22 14.81 22.11 -1.66
C ASP A 22 15.10 21.73 -3.13
N LEU A 23 14.03 21.25 -3.79
CA LEU A 23 13.61 21.51 -5.17
C LEU A 23 14.34 20.84 -6.35
N GLY A 24 13.78 19.69 -6.74
CA GLY A 24 13.89 19.14 -8.10
C GLY A 24 12.98 17.93 -8.30
N GLY A 25 11.68 18.14 -8.48
CA GLY A 25 10.71 17.02 -8.53
C GLY A 25 9.44 17.33 -9.30
N SER A 26 9.55 17.69 -10.58
CA SER A 26 8.41 17.61 -11.50
C SER A 26 8.30 16.18 -12.02
N SER A 27 7.75 15.29 -11.19
CA SER A 27 7.09 14.10 -11.70
C SER A 27 5.73 14.09 -11.02
N SER A 28 4.68 14.22 -11.82
CA SER A 28 3.30 14.04 -11.41
C SER A 28 3.10 12.56 -11.03
N GLU A 29 3.80 12.08 -10.00
CA GLU A 29 3.56 10.79 -9.39
C GLU A 29 2.21 10.92 -8.70
N GLY A 30 1.16 10.47 -9.39
CA GLY A 30 -0.16 10.27 -8.82
C GLY A 30 0.02 9.56 -7.49
N ARG A 31 -0.17 10.30 -6.39
CA ARG A 31 0.25 9.83 -5.08
C ARG A 31 -0.72 8.73 -4.68
N ILE A 32 -0.26 7.48 -4.79
CA ILE A 32 -1.00 6.32 -4.32
C ILE A 32 -1.46 6.58 -2.89
N ARG A 33 -2.77 6.67 -2.67
CA ARG A 33 -3.35 7.00 -1.37
C ARG A 33 -4.61 6.22 -1.13
N CYS A 34 -4.84 5.84 0.12
CA CYS A 34 -6.09 5.24 0.52
C CYS A 34 -7.24 6.24 0.27
N PRO A 35 -8.28 5.90 -0.52
CA PRO A 35 -9.38 6.82 -0.81
C PRO A 35 -10.25 7.13 0.43
N ARG A 36 -10.06 6.37 1.52
CA ARG A 36 -10.87 6.49 2.75
C ARG A 36 -10.19 7.36 3.80
N CYS A 37 -8.90 7.12 4.08
CA CYS A 37 -8.16 7.83 5.13
C CYS A 37 -6.96 8.63 4.64
N ARG A 38 -6.73 8.66 3.32
CA ARG A 38 -5.61 9.36 2.66
C ARG A 38 -4.21 8.87 3.08
N TRP A 39 -4.12 7.74 3.77
CA TRP A 39 -2.84 7.11 4.08
C TRP A 39 -2.10 6.74 2.80
N GLN A 40 -0.80 7.05 2.77
CA GLN A 40 0.08 6.74 1.66
C GLN A 40 0.95 5.54 2.03
N PRO A 41 0.94 4.46 1.22
CA PRO A 41 1.81 3.33 1.44
C PRO A 41 3.27 3.72 1.20
N ARG A 42 4.14 3.13 2.01
CA ARG A 42 5.60 3.22 1.94
C ARG A 42 6.13 2.06 1.12
N LYS A 43 7.33 2.21 0.54
CA LYS A 43 8.03 1.14 -0.19
C LYS A 43 8.28 -0.12 0.64
N SER A 44 8.25 -0.03 1.97
CA SER A 44 8.40 -1.14 2.90
C SER A 44 7.10 -1.90 3.18
N ASP A 45 5.95 -1.34 2.82
CA ASP A 45 4.66 -1.98 3.07
C ASP A 45 4.48 -3.20 2.18
N ARG A 46 3.86 -4.25 2.73
CA ARG A 46 3.64 -5.52 2.03
C ARG A 46 2.17 -5.88 2.14
N TRP A 47 1.67 -6.60 1.14
CA TRP A 47 0.39 -7.30 1.09
C TRP A 47 0.68 -8.78 0.83
N GLU A 48 -0.16 -9.65 1.36
CA GLU A 48 -0.05 -11.11 1.26
C GLU A 48 -1.07 -11.62 0.27
N CYS A 49 -0.61 -12.52 -0.60
CA CYS A 49 -1.46 -13.17 -1.58
C CYS A 49 -2.06 -14.44 -0.97
N VAL A 50 -3.09 -14.97 -1.61
CA VAL A 50 -3.59 -16.32 -1.32
C VAL A 50 -2.54 -17.42 -1.55
N CYS A 51 -1.50 -17.15 -2.34
CA CYS A 51 -0.34 -18.04 -2.48
C CYS A 51 0.76 -17.81 -1.42
N SER A 52 0.49 -17.01 -0.38
CA SER A 52 1.42 -16.62 0.69
C SER A 52 2.61 -15.75 0.26
N HIS A 53 2.62 -15.24 -0.97
CA HIS A 53 3.65 -14.30 -1.41
C HIS A 53 3.40 -12.91 -0.82
N LEU A 54 4.44 -12.29 -0.27
CA LEU A 54 4.44 -10.94 0.29
C LEU A 54 5.08 -9.95 -0.68
N TRP A 55 4.32 -8.95 -1.15
CA TRP A 55 4.84 -7.93 -2.07
C TRP A 55 4.15 -6.58 -1.87
N HIS A 56 4.74 -5.53 -2.41
CA HIS A 56 4.08 -4.22 -2.43
C HIS A 56 3.08 -4.19 -3.60
N ALA A 57 1.77 -4.12 -3.28
CA ALA A 57 0.70 -4.33 -4.24
C ALA A 57 0.76 -3.34 -5.43
N PHE A 58 1.27 -2.13 -5.20
CA PHE A 58 1.34 -1.09 -6.22
C PHE A 58 2.52 -1.24 -7.19
N ASP A 59 3.51 -2.09 -6.88
CA ASP A 59 4.65 -2.33 -7.79
C ASP A 59 4.19 -3.03 -9.09
N THR A 60 3.08 -3.75 -9.00
CA THR A 60 2.55 -4.59 -10.08
C THR A 60 1.08 -4.29 -10.37
N CYS A 61 0.58 -3.11 -9.97
CA CYS A 61 -0.82 -2.71 -10.11
C CYS A 61 -1.81 -3.77 -9.59
N GLY A 62 -1.50 -4.39 -8.45
CA GLY A 62 -2.30 -5.42 -7.81
C GLY A 62 -2.10 -6.83 -8.37
N ARG A 63 -1.13 -7.07 -9.25
CA ARG A 63 -0.86 -8.42 -9.79
C ARG A 63 0.19 -9.15 -8.97
N CYS A 64 -0.14 -10.31 -8.40
CA CYS A 64 0.87 -11.11 -7.69
C CYS A 64 2.00 -11.54 -8.66
N PRO A 65 3.28 -11.32 -8.34
CA PRO A 65 4.40 -11.73 -9.20
C PRO A 65 4.56 -13.25 -9.27
N GLU A 66 4.16 -13.99 -8.23
CA GLU A 66 4.28 -15.46 -8.19
C GLU A 66 3.11 -16.14 -8.91
N CYS A 67 1.89 -16.04 -8.38
CA CYS A 67 0.73 -16.76 -8.90
C CYS A 67 -0.03 -16.03 -10.01
N LYS A 68 0.42 -14.82 -10.38
CA LYS A 68 -0.20 -13.95 -11.40
C LYS A 68 -1.65 -13.54 -11.12
N ASN A 69 -2.17 -13.79 -9.91
CA ASN A 69 -3.52 -13.37 -9.53
C ASN A 69 -3.66 -11.84 -9.55
N GLN A 70 -4.71 -11.34 -10.20
CA GLN A 70 -5.02 -9.92 -10.26
C GLN A 70 -5.97 -9.52 -9.13
N TRP A 71 -5.46 -8.73 -8.19
CA TRP A 71 -6.24 -8.13 -7.13
C TRP A 71 -6.92 -6.87 -7.64
N ARG A 72 -8.25 -6.86 -7.59
CA ARG A 72 -9.10 -5.70 -7.96
C ARG A 72 -9.35 -4.75 -6.79
N GLU A 73 -9.11 -5.23 -5.57
CA GLU A 73 -9.30 -4.50 -4.33
C GLU A 73 -8.02 -4.60 -3.50
N THR A 74 -7.73 -3.56 -2.73
CA THR A 74 -6.56 -3.49 -1.86
C THR A 74 -6.97 -2.94 -0.51
N GLN A 75 -6.56 -3.64 0.54
CA GLN A 75 -6.84 -3.24 1.91
C GLN A 75 -5.85 -2.17 2.36
N CYS A 76 -6.36 -1.15 3.06
CA CYS A 76 -5.51 -0.16 3.69
C CYS A 76 -4.87 -0.69 4.97
N LEU A 77 -3.55 -0.57 5.10
CA LEU A 77 -2.83 -1.02 6.30
C LEU A 77 -3.05 -0.13 7.53
N ARG A 78 -3.53 1.11 7.32
CA ARG A 78 -3.84 2.06 8.41
C ARG A 78 -5.27 1.94 8.92
N CYS A 79 -6.26 2.00 8.03
CA CYS A 79 -7.68 1.99 8.41
C CYS A 79 -8.37 0.63 8.24
N ALA A 80 -7.66 -0.39 7.76
CA ALA A 80 -8.15 -1.75 7.50
C ALA A 80 -9.32 -1.87 6.50
N GLU A 81 -9.73 -0.75 5.90
CA GLU A 81 -10.82 -0.70 4.94
C GLU A 81 -10.35 -1.17 3.55
N TRP A 82 -11.23 -1.88 2.86
CA TRP A 82 -11.00 -2.33 1.49
C TRP A 82 -11.44 -1.25 0.51
N SER A 83 -10.68 -1.08 -0.57
CA SER A 83 -11.04 -0.15 -1.63
C SER A 83 -10.57 -0.70 -2.98
N ALA A 84 -11.29 -0.37 -4.05
CA ALA A 84 -10.89 -0.73 -5.40
C ALA A 84 -9.46 -0.25 -5.69
N HIS A 85 -8.60 -1.12 -6.22
CA HIS A 85 -7.18 -0.82 -6.43
C HIS A 85 -7.00 0.44 -7.31
N GLY A 86 -7.84 0.62 -8.33
CA GLY A 86 -7.83 1.82 -9.19
C GLY A 86 -8.15 3.13 -8.44
N ALA A 87 -8.96 3.07 -7.38
CA ALA A 87 -9.32 4.26 -6.59
C ALA A 87 -8.15 4.81 -5.76
N TRP A 88 -7.04 4.08 -5.65
CA TRP A 88 -5.84 4.55 -4.96
C TRP A 88 -4.99 5.50 -5.80
N TYR A 89 -5.16 5.53 -7.13
CA TYR A 89 -4.37 6.35 -8.06
C TYR A 89 -5.01 7.72 -8.38
N ALA A 90 -5.96 8.16 -7.54
CA ALA A 90 -6.71 9.40 -7.71
C ALA A 90 -5.94 10.66 -7.25
#